data_AF-A0A3B0M5U7-F1
#
_entry.id   AF-A0A3B0M5U7-F1
#
_cell.length_a   1.000
_cell.length_b   1.000
_cell.length_c   1.000
_cell.angle_alpha   90.00
_cell.angle_beta   90.00
_cell.angle_gamma   90.00
#
_symmetry.space_group_name_H-M   'P 1'
#
loop_
_entity.id
_entity.type
_entity.pdbx_description
1 polymer ?
#
loop_
_entity_poly.entity_id
_entity_poly.type
_entity_poly.pdbx_seq_one_letter_code
_entity_poly.pdbx_strand_id
1 'polypeptide(L)' 'MTLSYPMIIMFVIYIFVMLLIGFWAYRSTTSFDDYILGEGRLGGVVTALSAGASDISG' A
#
# COMPACT_ATOMS: atom_id res chain seq x y z
N MET A 1 -15.39 -8.82 24.06
CA MET A 1 -15.17 -8.62 22.62
C MET A 1 -14.75 -9.95 22.04
N THR A 2 -15.61 -10.65 21.30
CA THR A 2 -15.28 -11.93 20.66
C THR A 2 -14.86 -11.68 19.22
N LEU A 3 -13.65 -12.09 18.87
CA LEU A 3 -13.17 -12.07 17.48
C LEU A 3 -13.92 -13.14 16.69
N SER A 4 -14.55 -12.77 15.57
CA SER A 4 -15.26 -13.71 14.71
C SER A 4 -14.32 -14.26 13.63
N TYR A 5 -14.43 -15.56 13.35
CA TYR A 5 -13.69 -16.23 12.29
C TYR A 5 -13.74 -15.50 10.93
N PRO A 6 -14.89 -15.03 10.43
CA PRO A 6 -14.92 -14.28 9.17
C PRO A 6 -14.12 -12.97 9.22
N MET A 7 -14.09 -12.28 10.37
CA MET A 7 -13.34 -11.03 10.52
C MET A 7 -11.82 -11.29 10.45
N ILE A 8 -11.34 -12.35 11.11
CA ILE A 8 -9.93 -12.74 11.07
C ILE A 8 -9.52 -13.12 9.64
N ILE A 9 -10.34 -13.90 8.94
CA ILE A 9 -10.06 -14.32 7.56
C ILE A 9 -9.92 -13.09 6.64
N MET A 10 -10.83 -12.11 6.76
CA MET A 10 -10.77 -10.88 5.98
C MET A 10 -9.51 -10.05 6.27
N PHE A 11 -9.12 -9.93 7.54
CA PHE A 11 -7.89 -9.22 7.93
C PHE A 11 -6.64 -9.90 7.35
N VAL A 12 -6.57 -11.23 7.44
CA VAL A 12 -5.46 -12.00 6.89
C VAL A 12 -5.36 -11.82 5.38
N ILE A 13 -6.47 -11.94 4.66
CA ILE A 13 -6.52 -11.73 3.20
C ILE A 13 -6.09 -10.32 2.84
N TYR A 14 -6.59 -9.31 3.55
CA TYR A 14 -6.23 -7.91 3.34
C TYR A 14 -4.71 -7.69 3.45
N ILE A 15 -4.09 -8.23 4.50
CA ILE A 15 -2.64 -8.13 4.70
C ILE A 15 -1.88 -8.84 3.57
N PHE A 16 -2.29 -10.05 3.18
CA PHE A 16 -1.66 -10.77 2.07
C PHE A 16 -1.73 -9.99 0.75
N VAL A 17 -2.88 -9.41 0.43
CA VAL A 17 -3.05 -8.58 -0.78
C VAL A 17 -2.14 -7.37 -0.73
N MET A 18 -2.07 -6.64 0.39
CA MET A 18 -1.18 -5.49 0.55
C MET A 18 0.29 -5.86 0.38
N LEU A 19 0.72 -7.00 0.94
CA LEU A 19 2.09 -7.51 0.78
C LEU A 19 2.40 -7.90 -0.66
N LEU A 20 1.46 -8.53 -1.38
CA LEU A 20 1.63 -8.88 -2.79
C LEU A 20 1.80 -7.64 -3.68
N ILE A 21 0.98 -6.61 -3.45
CA ILE A 21 1.08 -5.34 -4.17
C ILE A 21 2.44 -4.69 -3.89
N GLY A 22 2.86 -4.63 -2.63
CA GLY A 22 4.16 -4.09 -2.24
C GLY A 22 5.34 -4.87 -2.84
N PHE A 23 5.27 -6.20 -2.87
CA PHE A 23 6.31 -7.04 -3.48
C PHE A 23 6.41 -6.84 -4.99
N TRP A 24 5.27 -6.70 -5.67
CA TRP A 24 5.25 -6.44 -7.11
C TRP A 24 5.83 -5.07 -7.44
N ALA A 25 5.49 -4.04 -6.66
CA ALA A 25 6.06 -2.70 -6.77
C ALA A 25 7.57 -2.71 -6.49
N TYR A 26 8.02 -3.43 -5.44
CA TYR A 26 9.43 -3.59 -5.10
C TYR A 26 10.25 -4.19 -6.25
N ARG A 27 9.70 -5.19 -6.96
CA ARG A 27 10.37 -5.77 -8.12
C ARG A 27 10.46 -4.81 -9.32
N SER A 28 9.60 -3.79 -9.37
CA SER A 28 9.58 -2.79 -10.43
C SER A 28 10.54 -1.62 -10.17
N THR A 29 11.08 -1.48 -8.96
CA THR A 29 12.04 -0.41 -8.62
C THR A 29 13.48 -0.88 -8.85
N THR A 30 14.12 -0.38 -9.90
CA THR A 30 15.50 -0.76 -10.26
C THR A 30 16.56 0.29 -9.92
N SER A 31 16.18 1.50 -9.50
CA SER A 31 17.12 2.58 -9.14
C SER A 31 16.77 3.27 -7.81
N PHE A 32 17.79 3.80 -7.13
CA PHE A 32 17.63 4.57 -5.88
C PHE A 32 16.93 5.91 -6.09
N ASP A 33 17.14 6.52 -7.27
CA ASP A 33 16.49 7.78 -7.62
C ASP A 33 14.98 7.59 -7.78
N ASP A 34 14.53 6.47 -8.35
CA ASP A 34 13.12 6.13 -8.49
C ASP A 34 12.43 5.81 -7.17
N TYR A 35 13.18 5.27 -6.21
CA TYR A 35 12.68 4.97 -4.86
C TYR A 35 12.51 6.23 -4.00
N ILE A 36 13.42 7.21 -4.15
CA ILE A 36 13.43 8.43 -3.31
C ILE A 36 12.64 9.57 -3.97
N LEU A 37 12.80 9.78 -5.28
CA LEU A 37 12.09 10.84 -6.01
C LEU A 37 10.71 10.38 -6.47
N GLY A 38 10.44 9.06 -6.43
CA GLY A 38 9.18 8.47 -6.87
C GLY A 38 8.93 8.85 -8.32
N GLU A 39 9.54 8.12 -9.27
CA GLU A 39 9.42 8.34 -10.74
C GLU A 39 8.23 9.24 -11.04
N GLY A 40 8.44 10.48 -11.49
CA GLY A 40 7.43 11.55 -11.65
C GLY A 40 6.23 11.22 -12.55
N ARG A 41 5.55 10.12 -12.23
CA ARG A 41 4.66 9.23 -12.97
C ARG A 41 3.64 8.59 -12.03
N LEU A 42 3.80 8.71 -10.71
CA LEU A 42 2.70 8.51 -9.75
C LEU A 42 1.61 9.54 -10.11
N GLY A 43 0.62 9.10 -10.89
CA GLY A 43 -0.44 9.98 -11.39
C GLY A 43 -1.15 10.68 -10.23
N GLY A 44 -1.56 11.94 -10.43
CA GLY A 44 -2.03 12.82 -9.35
C GLY A 44 -3.15 12.25 -8.47
N VAL A 45 -3.96 11.32 -8.97
CA VAL A 45 -4.99 10.60 -8.20
C VAL A 45 -4.38 9.70 -7.12
N VAL A 46 -3.31 8.97 -7.43
CA VAL A 46 -2.63 8.07 -6.49
C VAL A 46 -1.92 8.87 -5.41
N THR A 47 -1.30 9.99 -5.78
CA THR A 47 -0.65 10.92 -4.85
C THR A 47 -1.66 11.54 -3.88
N ALA A 48 -2.81 12.01 -4.38
CA ALA A 48 -3.87 12.57 -3.53
C ALA A 48 -4.49 11.53 -2.59
N LEU A 49 -4.73 10.30 -3.09
CA LEU A 49 -5.26 9.21 -2.27
C LEU A 49 -4.28 8.81 -1.16
N SER A 50 -2.98 8.74 -1.46
CA SER A 50 -1.94 8.44 -0.48
C SER A 50 -1.82 9.53 0.59
N ALA A 51 -1.89 10.80 0.20
CA ALA A 51 -1.87 11.91 1.14
C ALA A 51 -3.09 11.86 2.08
N GLY A 52 -4.28 11.64 1.54
CA GLY A 52 -5.50 11.46 2.34
C GLY A 52 -5.41 10.26 3.28
N ALA A 53 -4.85 9.13 2.85
CA ALA A 53 -4.64 7.97 3.72
C ALA A 53 -3.71 8.28 4.91
N SER A 54 -2.64 9.06 4.69
CA SER A 54 -1.75 9.51 5.77
C SER A 54 -2.43 10.47 6.74
N ASP A 55 -3.30 11.36 6.26
CA ASP A 55 -4.06 12.27 7.11
C ASP A 55 -5.10 11.55 7.99
N ILE A 56 -5.50 10.34 7.59
CA ILE A 56 -6.47 9.51 8.34
C ILE A 56 -5.79 8.72 9.48
N SER A 57 -4.46 8.64 9.52
CA SER A 57 -3.73 7.82 10.51
C SER A 57 -3.18 8.59 11.73
N GLY A 58 -3.77 9.72 12.08
CA GLY A 58 -3.41 10.51 13.27
C GLY A 58 -3.85 9.89 14.60
#